data_AF-A0A286UKB9-F1
#
_entry.id   AF-A0A286UKB9-F1
#
_cell.length_a   1.000
_cell.length_b   1.000
_cell.length_c   1.000
_cell.angle_alpha   90.00
_cell.angle_beta   90.00
_cell.angle_gamma   90.00
#
_symmetry.space_group_name_H-M   'P 1'
#
loop_
_entity.id
_entity.type
_entity.pdbx_description
1 polymer ?
#
loop_
_entity_poly.entity_id
_entity_poly.type
_entity_poly.pdbx_seq_one_letter_code
_entity_poly.pdbx_strand_id
1 'polypeptide(L)'
;MSKTVEQLIIGKHTRVMTVLMKKDPQGNLVPVTSEEFSTGTYGDADKWEHVLKWSYPTKHRIYEADVLDSVRTVLEAADKELAESGQGGGKKYADSLPRVFDHLEIDDRDKLFRAFLEPNNYGKRVLRFFVFERLEAITSLADLEEFKTAFRDIFHVIHYLAISKDGIIHGDINISNLMCRRLEDGSVQGVLNDCDVASTSHTESDSDHTNMRTGTMPFMSIDLHEDPPPVHIERFEYESLFYVLYWICLSYSDGKLLPEEKRHSTFADWPIWNSDYYKVVLNSKTGLQGDSTIFRDVNEFPAMYRPLVQPWLERLRYQFDEGYHARRKSIAEGKQFKDNYTLGGYVSYKTIRKILES
;
A
#
# COMPACT_ATOMS: atom_id res chain seq x y z
N MET A 1 -1.86 30.10 -15.30
CA MET A 1 -1.01 29.53 -14.23
C MET A 1 -0.56 28.17 -14.72
N SER A 2 0.73 27.96 -14.92
CA SER A 2 1.28 26.66 -15.34
C SER A 2 0.94 25.64 -14.25
N LYS A 3 0.01 24.72 -14.52
CA LYS A 3 -0.07 23.46 -13.77
C LYS A 3 1.23 22.74 -14.07
N THR A 4 2.23 22.95 -13.23
CA THR A 4 3.50 22.24 -13.27
C THR A 4 3.16 20.76 -13.26
N VAL A 5 3.55 20.04 -14.31
CA VAL A 5 3.57 18.58 -14.30
C VAL A 5 4.47 18.19 -13.14
N GLU A 6 3.88 17.80 -12.01
CA GLU A 6 4.66 17.34 -10.86
C GLU A 6 5.37 16.06 -11.28
N GLN A 7 6.69 16.17 -11.44
CA GLN A 7 7.58 15.03 -11.58
C GLN A 7 7.76 14.42 -10.18
N LEU A 8 6.94 13.42 -9.86
CA LEU A 8 7.22 12.56 -8.71
C LEU A 8 8.24 11.50 -9.16
N ILE A 9 9.52 11.74 -8.87
CA ILE A 9 10.57 10.75 -9.07
C ILE A 9 10.44 9.72 -7.94
N ILE A 10 9.87 8.55 -8.24
CA ILE A 10 9.81 7.42 -7.31
C ILE A 10 10.95 6.46 -7.68
N GLY A 11 12.15 6.75 -7.17
CA GLY A 11 13.30 5.84 -7.27
C GLY A 11 14.12 5.92 -8.56
N LYS A 12 15.20 5.14 -8.63
CA LYS A 12 16.24 5.21 -9.68
C LYS A 12 15.78 4.71 -11.05
N HIS A 13 14.68 3.96 -11.13
CA HIS A 13 14.22 3.26 -12.35
C HIS A 13 12.72 3.35 -12.63
N THR A 14 11.97 4.11 -11.83
CA THR A 14 10.54 4.34 -12.01
C THR A 14 10.28 5.84 -11.96
N ARG A 15 9.39 6.32 -12.84
CA ARG A 15 8.97 7.71 -12.90
C ARG A 15 7.46 7.75 -13.01
N VAL A 16 6.86 8.75 -12.38
CA VAL A 16 5.42 8.97 -12.39
C VAL A 16 5.15 10.44 -12.68
N MET A 17 4.14 10.72 -13.51
CA MET A 17 3.68 12.08 -13.76
C MET A 17 2.18 12.12 -14.00
N THR A 18 1.55 13.24 -13.67
CA THR A 18 0.18 13.52 -14.09
C THR A 18 0.15 13.95 -15.55
N VAL A 19 -0.74 13.35 -16.33
CA VAL A 19 -0.97 13.65 -17.75
C VAL A 19 -2.43 14.00 -17.99
N LEU A 20 -2.70 14.82 -19.01
CA LEU A 20 -4.05 15.16 -19.42
C LEU A 20 -4.43 14.37 -20.67
N MET A 21 -5.44 13.52 -20.54
CA MET A 21 -5.96 12.69 -21.64
C MET A 21 -7.48 12.84 -21.70
N LYS A 22 -8.03 12.87 -22.91
CA LYS A 22 -9.48 12.93 -23.16
C LYS A 22 -9.94 11.66 -23.87
N LYS A 23 -11.22 11.33 -23.79
CA LYS A 23 -11.80 10.30 -24.65
C LYS A 23 -12.14 10.89 -26.02
N ASP A 24 -11.70 10.24 -27.08
CA ASP A 24 -12.16 10.53 -28.44
C ASP A 24 -13.64 10.10 -28.61
N PRO A 25 -14.31 10.45 -29.74
CA PRO A 25 -15.70 10.02 -29.98
C PRO A 25 -15.91 8.50 -30.01
N GLN A 26 -14.84 7.71 -30.16
CA GLN A 26 -14.83 6.26 -30.14
C GLN A 26 -14.58 5.70 -28.73
N GLY A 27 -14.30 6.55 -27.74
CA GLY A 27 -14.06 6.20 -26.35
C GLY A 27 -12.60 5.94 -25.98
N ASN A 28 -11.66 6.07 -26.92
CA ASN A 28 -10.23 5.84 -26.67
C ASN A 28 -9.60 7.04 -25.98
N LEU A 29 -8.67 6.79 -25.05
CA LEU A 29 -7.89 7.87 -24.45
C LEU A 29 -6.87 8.43 -25.44
N VAL A 30 -6.95 9.73 -25.69
CA VAL A 30 -6.01 10.48 -26.54
C VAL A 30 -5.46 11.67 -25.75
N PRO A 31 -4.18 12.07 -25.95
CA PRO A 31 -3.62 13.23 -25.29
C PRO A 31 -4.39 14.51 -25.59
N VAL A 32 -4.50 15.41 -24.60
CA VAL A 32 -4.97 16.77 -24.85
C VAL A 32 -3.88 17.54 -25.61
N THR A 33 -4.24 18.18 -26.71
CA THR A 33 -3.25 18.91 -27.53
C THR A 33 -2.81 20.20 -26.83
N SER A 34 -1.63 20.72 -27.19
CA SER A 34 -1.13 22.00 -26.64
C SER A 34 -2.07 23.18 -26.94
N GLU A 35 -2.76 23.15 -28.07
CA GLU A 35 -3.75 24.17 -28.45
C GLU A 35 -4.97 24.10 -27.52
N GLU A 36 -5.55 22.91 -27.33
CA GLU A 36 -6.67 22.70 -26.42
C GLU A 36 -6.32 23.07 -24.98
N PHE A 37 -5.11 22.69 -24.52
CA PHE A 37 -4.60 23.07 -23.21
C PHE A 37 -4.48 24.59 -23.05
N SER A 38 -4.03 25.29 -24.09
CA SER A 38 -3.83 26.75 -24.05
C SER A 38 -5.15 27.52 -24.09
N THR A 39 -6.16 27.00 -24.77
CA THR A 39 -7.48 27.64 -24.92
C THR A 39 -8.44 27.29 -23.78
N GLY A 40 -8.09 26.33 -22.91
CA GLY A 40 -8.96 25.87 -21.82
C GLY A 40 -10.20 25.13 -22.31
N THR A 41 -10.20 24.65 -23.57
CA THR A 41 -11.37 23.97 -24.17
C THR A 41 -11.50 22.51 -23.72
N TYR A 42 -10.62 22.04 -22.85
CA TYR A 42 -10.58 20.67 -22.34
C TYR A 42 -11.47 20.46 -21.09
N GLY A 43 -12.73 20.91 -21.14
CA GLY A 43 -13.76 20.56 -20.14
C GLY A 43 -13.36 20.69 -18.66
N ASP A 44 -13.92 19.81 -17.83
CA ASP A 44 -13.61 19.70 -16.39
C ASP A 44 -12.27 18.97 -16.21
N ALA A 45 -11.22 19.73 -15.88
CA ALA A 45 -9.84 19.23 -15.85
C ALA A 45 -9.66 18.00 -14.94
N ASP A 46 -10.43 17.90 -13.86
CA ASP A 46 -10.33 16.80 -12.89
C ASP A 46 -10.82 15.46 -13.48
N LYS A 47 -11.66 15.48 -14.52
CA LYS A 47 -12.11 14.25 -15.21
C LYS A 47 -11.05 13.67 -16.15
N TRP A 48 -10.08 14.48 -16.55
CA TRP A 48 -9.16 14.19 -17.66
C TRP A 48 -7.71 14.07 -17.18
N GLU A 49 -7.47 14.17 -15.87
CA GLU A 49 -6.18 13.90 -15.24
C GLU A 49 -5.98 12.40 -15.03
N HIS A 50 -4.90 11.88 -15.61
CA HIS A 50 -4.44 10.51 -15.49
C HIS A 50 -3.02 10.46 -14.94
N VAL A 51 -2.57 9.28 -14.53
CA VAL A 51 -1.22 9.06 -14.04
C VAL A 51 -0.46 8.19 -15.02
N LEU A 52 0.60 8.74 -15.61
CA LEU A 52 1.54 7.98 -16.43
C LEU A 52 2.71 7.50 -15.55
N LYS A 53 2.81 6.19 -15.35
CA LYS A 53 3.95 5.53 -14.72
C LYS A 53 4.80 4.89 -15.81
N TRP A 54 6.12 5.05 -15.75
CA TRP A 54 7.02 4.24 -16.54
C TRP A 54 8.21 3.75 -15.74
N SER A 55 8.62 2.53 -16.02
CA SER A 55 9.67 1.84 -15.26
C SER A 55 10.58 1.01 -16.17
N TYR A 56 11.78 0.72 -15.66
CA TYR A 56 12.79 -0.11 -16.34
C TYR A 56 13.09 -1.41 -15.57
N PRO A 57 12.14 -2.34 -15.36
CA PRO A 57 12.42 -3.58 -14.65
C PRO A 57 13.27 -4.56 -15.46
N THR A 58 13.83 -5.57 -14.80
CA THR A 58 14.49 -6.69 -15.48
C THR A 58 13.46 -7.48 -16.29
N LYS A 59 13.88 -8.03 -17.44
CA LYS A 59 12.98 -8.79 -18.33
C LYS A 59 12.31 -10.01 -17.67
N HIS A 60 12.91 -10.55 -16.61
CA HIS A 60 12.37 -11.69 -15.86
C HIS A 60 11.37 -11.28 -14.77
N ARG A 61 11.25 -9.98 -14.46
CA ARG A 61 10.25 -9.52 -13.49
C ARG A 61 8.87 -9.64 -14.12
N ILE A 62 7.95 -10.23 -13.37
CA ILE A 62 6.53 -10.36 -13.74
C ILE A 62 5.98 -8.98 -14.13
N TYR A 63 5.11 -8.93 -15.13
CA TYR A 63 4.53 -7.69 -15.59
C TYR A 63 3.42 -7.24 -14.64
N GLU A 64 3.47 -6.00 -14.15
CA GLU A 64 2.50 -5.45 -13.20
C GLU A 64 1.06 -5.54 -13.71
N ALA A 65 0.84 -5.41 -15.03
CA ALA A 65 -0.48 -5.60 -15.64
C ALA A 65 -1.03 -7.00 -15.36
N ASP A 66 -0.22 -8.04 -15.57
CA ASP A 66 -0.60 -9.44 -15.35
C ASP A 66 -0.91 -9.70 -13.87
N VAL A 67 -0.13 -9.09 -12.96
CA VAL A 67 -0.37 -9.17 -11.51
C VAL A 67 -1.69 -8.49 -11.16
N LEU A 68 -1.94 -7.27 -11.66
CA LEU A 68 -3.18 -6.53 -11.39
C LEU A 68 -4.42 -7.27 -11.93
N ASP A 69 -4.33 -7.92 -13.08
CA ASP A 69 -5.41 -8.75 -13.62
C ASP A 69 -5.69 -9.97 -12.73
N SER A 70 -4.65 -10.62 -12.23
CA SER A 70 -4.77 -11.74 -11.28
C SER A 70 -5.40 -11.29 -9.96
N VAL A 71 -4.90 -10.21 -9.37
CA VAL A 71 -5.42 -9.59 -8.14
C VAL A 71 -6.89 -9.20 -8.33
N ARG A 72 -7.25 -8.57 -9.46
CA ARG A 72 -8.63 -8.21 -9.76
C ARG A 72 -9.54 -9.42 -9.87
N THR A 73 -9.12 -10.46 -10.58
CA THR A 73 -9.87 -11.72 -10.73
C THR A 73 -10.15 -12.36 -9.36
N VAL A 74 -9.16 -12.36 -8.46
CA VAL A 74 -9.31 -12.87 -7.09
C VAL A 74 -10.37 -12.08 -6.32
N LEU A 75 -10.30 -10.75 -6.37
CA LEU A 75 -11.25 -9.90 -5.64
C LEU A 75 -12.67 -9.99 -6.21
N GLU A 76 -12.83 -10.09 -7.53
CA GLU A 76 -14.13 -10.28 -8.17
C GLU A 76 -14.77 -11.62 -7.76
N ALA A 77 -13.97 -12.68 -7.62
CA ALA A 77 -14.45 -13.96 -7.09
C ALA A 77 -14.89 -13.84 -5.63
N ALA A 78 -14.11 -13.16 -4.78
CA ALA A 78 -14.46 -12.91 -3.39
C ALA A 78 -15.76 -12.08 -3.27
N ASP A 79 -15.90 -11.03 -4.07
CA ASP A 79 -17.11 -10.19 -4.12
C ASP A 79 -18.35 -11.02 -4.48
N LYS A 80 -18.21 -11.96 -5.43
CA LYS A 80 -19.29 -12.87 -5.82
C LYS A 80 -19.67 -13.82 -4.67
N GLU A 81 -18.70 -14.43 -4.01
CA GLU A 81 -18.94 -15.34 -2.87
C GLU A 81 -19.61 -14.62 -1.70
N LEU A 82 -19.22 -13.37 -1.43
CA LEU A 82 -19.85 -12.54 -0.41
C LEU A 82 -21.30 -12.19 -0.77
N ALA A 83 -21.56 -11.85 -2.03
CA ALA A 83 -22.92 -11.58 -2.51
C ALA A 83 -23.81 -12.82 -2.37
N GLU A 84 -23.31 -14.01 -2.71
CA GLU A 84 -24.04 -15.28 -2.61
C GLU A 84 -24.32 -15.70 -1.16
N SER A 85 -23.40 -15.38 -0.23
CA SER A 85 -23.56 -15.66 1.20
C SER A 85 -24.40 -14.63 1.97
N GLY A 86 -24.90 -13.59 1.29
CA GLY A 86 -25.66 -12.49 1.92
C GLY A 86 -24.80 -11.58 2.81
N GLN A 87 -23.47 -11.71 2.74
CA GLN A 87 -22.50 -10.84 3.41
C GLN A 87 -21.99 -9.71 2.50
N GLY A 88 -22.45 -9.67 1.24
CA GLY A 88 -22.11 -8.66 0.26
C GLY A 88 -22.61 -7.28 0.68
N GLY A 89 -21.68 -6.34 0.85
CA GLY A 89 -22.01 -4.92 0.93
C GLY A 89 -22.32 -4.34 -0.45
N GLY A 90 -22.75 -3.08 -0.48
CA GLY A 90 -22.93 -2.35 -1.74
C GLY A 90 -21.61 -2.04 -2.47
N LYS A 91 -20.48 -2.09 -1.76
CA LYS A 91 -19.13 -1.88 -2.30
C LYS A 91 -18.47 -3.21 -2.66
N LYS A 92 -17.75 -3.20 -3.78
CA LYS A 92 -16.95 -4.32 -4.27
C LYS A 92 -15.48 -4.11 -3.94
N TYR A 93 -14.81 -5.12 -3.42
CA TYR A 93 -13.37 -5.05 -3.15
C TYR A 93 -12.56 -4.98 -4.44
N ALA A 94 -13.04 -5.52 -5.57
CA ALA A 94 -12.39 -5.37 -6.87
C ALA A 94 -12.26 -3.89 -7.33
N ASP A 95 -13.12 -3.00 -6.83
CA ASP A 95 -13.06 -1.56 -7.10
C ASP A 95 -12.01 -0.83 -6.23
N SER A 96 -11.44 -1.54 -5.24
CA SER A 96 -10.35 -1.08 -4.35
C SER A 96 -8.95 -1.29 -4.94
N LEU A 97 -8.88 -1.44 -6.27
CA LEU A 97 -7.65 -1.48 -7.04
C LEU A 97 -7.59 -0.28 -8.00
N PRO A 98 -6.39 0.17 -8.38
CA PRO A 98 -6.22 1.15 -9.43
C PRO A 98 -6.85 0.68 -10.74
N ARG A 99 -7.54 1.59 -11.41
CA ARG A 99 -8.01 1.40 -12.78
C ARG A 99 -6.84 1.64 -13.71
N VAL A 100 -6.46 0.60 -14.44
CA VAL A 100 -5.49 0.68 -15.54
C VAL A 100 -6.28 0.95 -16.81
N PHE A 101 -5.95 2.05 -17.49
CA PHE A 101 -6.57 2.40 -18.75
C PHE A 101 -5.79 1.90 -19.96
N ASP A 102 -4.46 1.91 -19.85
CA ASP A 102 -3.57 1.41 -20.90
C ASP A 102 -2.22 1.00 -20.30
N HIS A 103 -1.52 0.10 -20.97
CA HIS A 103 -0.16 -0.28 -20.61
C HIS A 103 0.60 -0.78 -21.84
N LEU A 104 1.90 -0.53 -21.88
CA LEU A 104 2.76 -0.88 -23.00
C LEU A 104 4.11 -1.38 -22.50
N GLU A 105 4.56 -2.52 -23.02
CA GLU A 105 5.95 -2.98 -22.88
C GLU A 105 6.70 -2.77 -24.20
N ILE A 106 7.84 -2.09 -24.13
CA ILE A 106 8.74 -1.90 -25.27
C ILE A 106 9.93 -2.85 -25.10
N ASP A 107 9.95 -3.92 -25.89
CA ASP A 107 11.01 -4.94 -25.89
C ASP A 107 12.29 -4.49 -26.63
N ASP A 108 13.31 -5.36 -26.65
CA ASP A 108 14.65 -5.07 -27.20
C ASP A 108 14.69 -4.78 -28.72
N ARG A 109 13.57 -4.96 -29.45
CA ARG A 109 13.49 -4.73 -30.89
C ARG A 109 13.40 -3.25 -31.24
N ASP A 110 13.00 -2.39 -30.31
CA ASP A 110 12.82 -0.95 -30.55
C ASP A 110 13.96 -0.08 -29.99
N LYS A 111 15.19 -0.41 -30.41
CA LYS A 111 16.43 0.19 -29.88
C LYS A 111 16.51 1.71 -30.10
N LEU A 112 15.92 2.21 -31.17
CA LEU A 112 15.95 3.64 -31.51
C LEU A 112 15.08 4.45 -30.53
N PHE A 113 13.90 3.94 -30.20
CA PHE A 113 12.99 4.57 -29.24
C PHE A 113 13.55 4.53 -27.82
N ARG A 114 14.18 3.40 -27.43
CA ARG A 114 14.88 3.29 -26.13
C ARG A 114 16.03 4.28 -25.99
N ALA A 115 16.85 4.43 -27.04
CA ALA A 115 17.99 5.36 -27.04
C ALA A 115 17.55 6.84 -26.94
N PHE A 116 16.36 7.17 -27.46
CA PHE A 116 15.80 8.52 -27.39
C PHE A 116 15.30 8.87 -25.99
N LEU A 117 14.80 7.88 -25.24
CA LEU A 117 14.21 8.11 -23.92
C LEU A 117 15.26 8.16 -22.81
N GLU A 118 16.31 7.31 -22.81
CA GLU A 118 17.47 7.47 -21.92
C GLU A 118 18.78 6.90 -22.53
N PRO A 119 19.91 7.66 -22.53
CA PRO A 119 21.20 7.22 -23.09
C PRO A 119 21.97 6.19 -22.24
N ASN A 120 21.51 5.91 -21.01
CA ASN A 120 22.20 5.02 -20.08
C ASN A 120 21.75 3.57 -20.34
N ASN A 121 22.66 2.78 -20.90
CA ASN A 121 22.43 1.42 -21.38
C ASN A 121 22.04 0.45 -20.24
N TYR A 122 20.75 0.31 -19.92
CA TYR A 122 20.23 -0.50 -18.79
C TYR A 122 20.27 -2.03 -18.97
N GLY A 123 21.09 -2.57 -19.89
CA GLY A 123 21.28 -4.02 -20.04
C GLY A 123 19.99 -4.79 -20.38
N LYS A 124 19.72 -5.90 -19.69
CA LYS A 124 18.55 -6.81 -19.90
C LYS A 124 17.21 -6.26 -19.35
N ARG A 125 17.05 -4.93 -19.23
CA ARG A 125 15.83 -4.30 -18.70
C ARG A 125 14.87 -3.94 -19.84
N VAL A 126 13.58 -4.06 -19.58
CA VAL A 126 12.49 -3.66 -20.48
C VAL A 126 11.89 -2.35 -20.02
N LEU A 127 11.40 -1.53 -20.95
CA LEU A 127 10.68 -0.30 -20.62
C LEU A 127 9.18 -0.59 -20.61
N ARG A 128 8.53 -0.28 -19.50
CA ARG A 128 7.09 -0.47 -19.33
C ARG A 128 6.42 0.86 -19.02
N PHE A 129 5.28 1.11 -19.64
CA PHE A 129 4.40 2.24 -19.40
C PHE A 129 3.05 1.77 -18.89
N PHE A 130 2.44 2.56 -18.03
CA PHE A 130 1.08 2.39 -17.53
C PHE A 130 0.39 3.74 -17.46
N VAL A 131 -0.88 3.77 -17.86
CA VAL A 131 -1.80 4.89 -17.67
C VAL A 131 -2.84 4.46 -16.66
N PHE A 132 -2.74 5.00 -15.45
CA PHE A 132 -3.70 4.79 -14.38
C PHE A 132 -4.69 5.96 -14.28
N GLU A 133 -5.77 5.73 -13.56
CA GLU A 133 -6.52 6.84 -12.99
C GLU A 133 -5.71 7.66 -11.99
N ARG A 134 -6.15 8.91 -11.80
CA ARG A 134 -5.65 9.73 -10.70
C ARG A 134 -6.34 9.34 -9.41
N LEU A 135 -5.54 8.90 -8.44
CA LEU A 135 -5.97 8.61 -7.07
C LEU A 135 -5.42 9.67 -6.13
N GLU A 136 -6.08 9.85 -4.99
CA GLU A 136 -5.58 10.67 -3.90
C GLU A 136 -4.94 9.80 -2.82
N ALA A 137 -3.94 10.32 -2.12
CA ALA A 137 -3.37 9.61 -0.97
C ALA A 137 -4.42 9.49 0.14
N ILE A 138 -4.45 8.38 0.88
CA ILE A 138 -5.40 8.20 1.99
C ILE A 138 -5.29 9.32 3.04
N THR A 139 -4.11 9.92 3.16
CA THR A 139 -3.85 11.04 4.07
C THR A 139 -4.57 12.33 3.65
N SER A 140 -5.03 12.45 2.40
CA SER A 140 -5.80 13.61 1.88
C SER A 140 -7.18 13.74 2.51
N LEU A 141 -7.72 12.62 3.01
CA LEU A 141 -9.03 12.58 3.65
C LEU A 141 -8.99 13.42 4.93
N ALA A 142 -9.86 14.42 4.99
CA ALA A 142 -10.03 15.32 6.14
C ALA A 142 -11.22 14.90 7.04
N ASP A 143 -12.06 13.98 6.57
CA ASP A 143 -13.11 13.35 7.38
C ASP A 143 -12.61 12.02 7.96
N LEU A 144 -12.83 11.84 9.27
CA LEU A 144 -12.34 10.66 9.97
C LEU A 144 -13.07 9.38 9.56
N GLU A 145 -14.37 9.44 9.29
CA GLU A 145 -15.14 8.25 8.91
C GLU A 145 -14.86 7.84 7.47
N GLU A 146 -14.60 8.79 6.57
CA GLU A 146 -14.05 8.51 5.24
C GLU A 146 -12.68 7.82 5.34
N PHE A 147 -11.77 8.33 6.18
CA PHE A 147 -10.46 7.72 6.42
C PHE A 147 -10.59 6.29 6.94
N LYS A 148 -11.41 6.08 7.99
CA LYS A 148 -11.66 4.74 8.54
C LYS A 148 -12.22 3.79 7.50
N THR A 149 -13.13 4.28 6.65
CA THR A 149 -13.74 3.48 5.58
C THR A 149 -12.71 3.06 4.55
N ALA A 150 -11.90 4.01 4.05
CA ALA A 150 -10.83 3.70 3.11
C ALA A 150 -9.79 2.72 3.69
N PHE A 151 -9.42 2.91 4.96
CA PHE A 151 -8.48 2.03 5.64
C PHE A 151 -9.02 0.59 5.80
N ARG A 152 -10.31 0.45 6.13
CA ARG A 152 -10.98 -0.86 6.19
C ARG A 152 -11.09 -1.53 4.82
N ASP A 153 -11.44 -0.78 3.79
CA ASP A 153 -11.52 -1.30 2.42
C ASP A 153 -10.17 -1.97 2.04
N ILE A 154 -9.05 -1.30 2.32
CA ILE A 154 -7.69 -1.80 2.05
C ILE A 154 -7.36 -3.02 2.92
N PHE A 155 -7.71 -3.00 4.21
CA PHE A 155 -7.53 -4.16 5.10
C PHE A 155 -8.26 -5.41 4.58
N HIS A 156 -9.49 -5.27 4.08
CA HIS A 156 -10.24 -6.38 3.50
C HIS A 156 -9.61 -6.88 2.20
N VAL A 157 -9.14 -5.99 1.33
CA VAL A 157 -8.40 -6.37 0.11
C VAL A 157 -7.21 -7.26 0.46
N ILE A 158 -6.36 -6.83 1.40
CA ILE A 158 -5.19 -7.62 1.84
C ILE A 158 -5.60 -9.03 2.28
N HIS A 159 -6.67 -9.14 3.08
CA HIS A 159 -7.18 -10.43 3.51
C HIS A 159 -7.59 -11.33 2.34
N TYR A 160 -8.46 -10.83 1.45
CA TYR A 160 -8.98 -11.63 0.33
C TYR A 160 -7.90 -12.05 -0.67
N LEU A 161 -6.87 -11.23 -0.84
CA LEU A 161 -5.69 -11.61 -1.63
C LEU A 161 -4.91 -12.75 -0.96
N ALA A 162 -4.64 -12.63 0.34
CA ALA A 162 -3.84 -13.60 1.07
C ALA A 162 -4.51 -14.98 1.21
N ILE A 163 -5.84 -15.04 1.37
CA ILE A 163 -6.57 -16.31 1.49
C ILE A 163 -6.95 -16.94 0.14
N SER A 164 -6.63 -16.27 -0.96
CA SER A 164 -6.90 -16.79 -2.30
C SER A 164 -6.09 -18.06 -2.59
N LYS A 165 -6.45 -18.78 -3.66
CA LYS A 165 -5.72 -20.00 -4.06
C LYS A 165 -4.25 -19.72 -4.39
N ASP A 166 -3.96 -18.52 -4.87
CA ASP A 166 -2.61 -18.10 -5.24
C ASP A 166 -1.87 -17.46 -4.07
N GLY A 167 -2.50 -17.28 -2.90
CA GLY A 167 -1.87 -16.78 -1.69
C GLY A 167 -1.15 -15.46 -1.92
N ILE A 168 -1.83 -14.48 -2.51
CA ILE A 168 -1.21 -13.23 -2.97
C ILE A 168 -0.88 -12.35 -1.78
N ILE A 169 0.39 -11.95 -1.68
CA ILE A 169 0.91 -11.01 -0.68
C ILE A 169 1.35 -9.74 -1.39
N HIS A 170 0.95 -8.56 -0.90
CA HIS A 170 1.37 -7.29 -1.52
C HIS A 170 2.86 -7.03 -1.32
N GLY A 171 3.37 -7.24 -0.10
CA GLY A 171 4.81 -7.24 0.21
C GLY A 171 5.47 -5.87 0.35
N ASP A 172 4.73 -4.79 0.09
CA ASP A 172 5.17 -3.40 0.33
C ASP A 172 4.01 -2.47 0.71
N ILE A 173 3.39 -2.75 1.85
CA ILE A 173 2.41 -1.87 2.47
C ILE A 173 3.13 -0.64 3.06
N ASN A 174 2.87 0.53 2.51
CA ASN A 174 3.46 1.81 2.93
C ASN A 174 2.46 2.97 2.74
N ILE A 175 2.76 4.15 3.30
CA ILE A 175 1.86 5.32 3.26
C ILE A 175 1.51 5.73 1.81
N SER A 176 2.45 5.67 0.87
CA SER A 176 2.22 6.07 -0.52
C SER A 176 1.37 5.09 -1.33
N ASN A 177 1.24 3.85 -0.87
CA ASN A 177 0.47 2.81 -1.54
C ASN A 177 -0.98 2.72 -1.02
N LEU A 178 -1.28 3.37 0.11
CA LEU A 178 -2.66 3.53 0.58
C LEU A 178 -3.28 4.78 -0.06
N MET A 179 -4.19 4.55 -1.00
CA MET A 179 -4.85 5.58 -1.77
C MET A 179 -6.36 5.57 -1.52
N CYS A 180 -7.08 6.56 -2.06
CA CYS A 180 -8.53 6.60 -2.06
C CYS A 180 -9.09 7.22 -3.35
N ARG A 181 -10.35 6.87 -3.62
CA ARG A 181 -11.15 7.39 -4.73
C ARG A 181 -12.49 7.88 -4.18
N ARG A 182 -12.93 9.07 -4.59
CA ARG A 182 -14.31 9.53 -4.36
C ARG A 182 -15.22 9.01 -5.47
N LEU A 183 -16.30 8.36 -5.09
CA LEU A 183 -17.31 7.81 -5.99
C LEU A 183 -18.35 8.87 -6.39
N GLU A 184 -19.14 8.60 -7.43
CA GLU A 184 -20.15 9.53 -7.94
C GLU A 184 -21.23 9.87 -6.92
N ASP A 185 -21.52 8.94 -6.01
CA ASP A 185 -22.47 9.14 -4.90
C ASP A 185 -21.88 9.94 -3.73
N GLY A 186 -20.64 10.39 -3.85
CA GLY A 186 -19.91 11.16 -2.84
C GLY A 186 -19.17 10.30 -1.81
N SER A 187 -19.41 8.99 -1.77
CA SER A 187 -18.72 8.09 -0.84
C SER A 187 -17.24 7.88 -1.23
N VAL A 188 -16.43 7.45 -0.27
CA VAL A 188 -14.98 7.20 -0.47
C VAL A 188 -14.71 5.71 -0.51
N GLN A 189 -13.90 5.26 -1.47
CA GLN A 189 -13.38 3.90 -1.57
C GLN A 189 -11.87 3.92 -1.29
N GLY A 190 -11.40 3.06 -0.39
CA GLY A 190 -9.96 2.81 -0.22
C GLY A 190 -9.39 2.02 -1.39
N VAL A 191 -8.17 2.34 -1.81
CA VAL A 191 -7.50 1.70 -2.94
C VAL A 191 -6.09 1.29 -2.55
N LEU A 192 -5.75 0.02 -2.71
CA LEU A 192 -4.39 -0.49 -2.52
C LEU A 192 -3.64 -0.40 -3.85
N ASN A 193 -2.62 0.45 -3.91
CA ASN A 193 -1.86 0.73 -5.12
C ASN A 193 -0.51 -0.02 -5.14
N ASP A 194 0.05 -0.18 -6.35
CA ASP A 194 1.42 -0.64 -6.61
C ASP A 194 1.73 -2.11 -6.24
N CYS A 195 1.15 -3.05 -7.01
CA CYS A 195 1.36 -4.49 -6.84
C CYS A 195 2.67 -5.00 -7.48
N ASP A 196 3.63 -4.12 -7.77
CA ASP A 196 4.87 -4.41 -8.51
C ASP A 196 5.79 -5.44 -7.84
N VAL A 197 5.70 -5.56 -6.52
CA VAL A 197 6.49 -6.47 -5.68
C VAL A 197 5.66 -7.58 -5.05
N ALA A 198 4.39 -7.71 -5.46
CA ALA A 198 3.52 -8.75 -4.93
C ALA A 198 4.06 -10.15 -5.28
N SER A 199 3.92 -11.07 -4.33
CA SER A 199 4.29 -12.47 -4.47
C SER A 199 3.07 -13.38 -4.45
N THR A 200 3.22 -14.56 -5.02
CA THR A 200 2.22 -15.64 -5.01
C THR A 200 2.84 -16.94 -4.54
N SER A 201 2.02 -17.88 -4.07
CA SER A 201 2.45 -19.21 -3.64
C SER A 201 3.22 -19.97 -4.73
N HIS A 202 2.98 -19.67 -6.01
CA HIS A 202 3.71 -20.26 -7.14
C HIS A 202 5.12 -19.66 -7.29
N THR A 203 5.30 -18.38 -7.02
CA THR A 203 6.61 -17.68 -7.10
C THR A 203 7.56 -18.06 -5.97
N GLU A 204 7.05 -18.61 -4.87
CA GLU A 204 7.84 -19.10 -3.73
C GLU A 204 8.44 -20.50 -3.95
N SER A 205 8.09 -21.19 -5.05
CA SER A 205 8.73 -22.47 -5.39
C SER A 205 10.13 -22.31 -5.99
N ASP A 206 10.50 -21.10 -6.44
CA ASP A 206 11.86 -20.75 -6.82
C ASP A 206 12.65 -20.34 -5.57
N SER A 207 13.68 -21.12 -5.23
CA SER A 207 14.52 -20.96 -4.03
C SER A 207 15.17 -19.58 -3.86
N ASP A 208 15.22 -18.79 -4.93
CA ASP A 208 15.84 -17.45 -4.94
C ASP A 208 14.88 -16.35 -4.44
N HIS A 209 13.57 -16.59 -4.38
CA HIS A 209 12.56 -15.58 -4.02
C HIS A 209 12.00 -15.72 -2.59
N THR A 210 12.14 -16.90 -1.96
CA THR A 210 11.53 -17.21 -0.66
C THR A 210 12.08 -16.42 0.54
N ASN A 211 13.30 -15.90 0.42
CA ASN A 211 13.98 -15.11 1.45
C ASN A 211 14.28 -13.67 1.01
N MET A 212 13.64 -13.20 -0.07
CA MET A 212 13.86 -11.83 -0.53
C MET A 212 13.17 -10.88 0.45
N ARG A 213 13.97 -10.07 1.16
CA ARG A 213 13.45 -9.07 2.09
C ARG A 213 12.81 -7.92 1.29
N THR A 214 11.48 -7.95 1.15
CA THR A 214 10.68 -6.89 0.53
C THR A 214 10.02 -6.00 1.58
N GLY A 215 9.65 -4.79 1.18
CA GLY A 215 8.94 -3.83 2.03
C GLY A 215 9.78 -2.62 2.43
N THR A 216 9.08 -1.56 2.81
CA THR A 216 9.68 -0.29 3.22
C THR A 216 10.06 -0.32 4.70
N MET A 217 11.32 -0.04 5.05
CA MET A 217 11.91 -0.27 6.39
C MET A 217 11.05 0.16 7.60
N PRO A 218 10.49 1.39 7.65
CA PRO A 218 9.59 1.80 8.73
C PRO A 218 8.31 0.97 8.83
N PHE A 219 7.76 0.47 7.73
CA PHE A 219 6.48 -0.23 7.71
C PHE A 219 6.63 -1.75 7.71
N MET A 220 7.79 -2.29 7.37
CA MET A 220 8.05 -3.73 7.36
C MET A 220 7.82 -4.39 8.73
N SER A 221 7.09 -5.52 8.79
CA SER A 221 6.87 -6.33 10.00
C SER A 221 8.15 -6.65 10.79
N ILE A 222 8.06 -6.80 12.12
CA ILE A 222 9.22 -7.11 13.00
C ILE A 222 9.98 -8.34 12.52
N ASP A 223 9.26 -9.40 12.17
CA ASP A 223 9.87 -10.70 11.85
C ASP A 223 10.68 -10.64 10.55
N LEU A 224 10.32 -9.75 9.62
CA LEU A 224 11.02 -9.56 8.35
C LEU A 224 12.39 -8.86 8.53
N HIS A 225 12.68 -8.29 9.71
CA HIS A 225 14.01 -7.77 10.05
C HIS A 225 14.99 -8.87 10.51
N GLU A 226 14.53 -10.11 10.73
CA GLU A 226 15.41 -11.24 11.02
C GLU A 226 16.23 -11.66 9.79
N ASP A 227 17.36 -12.34 10.01
CA ASP A 227 18.28 -12.78 8.96
C ASP A 227 18.56 -14.29 9.05
N PRO A 228 18.18 -15.09 8.01
CA PRO A 228 17.37 -14.69 6.85
C PRO A 228 15.93 -14.32 7.25
N PRO A 229 15.24 -13.48 6.46
CA PRO A 229 13.83 -13.17 6.74
C PRO A 229 12.95 -14.42 6.54
N PRO A 230 11.86 -14.58 7.31
CA PRO A 230 10.89 -15.64 7.07
C PRO A 230 10.08 -15.38 5.80
N VAL A 231 9.43 -16.45 5.31
CA VAL A 231 8.44 -16.36 4.22
C VAL A 231 7.33 -15.39 4.62
N HIS A 232 6.97 -14.51 3.69
CA HIS A 232 5.99 -13.47 3.94
C HIS A 232 4.59 -14.06 4.13
N ILE A 233 3.86 -13.58 5.13
CA ILE A 233 2.51 -14.05 5.44
C ILE A 233 1.56 -12.87 5.65
N GLU A 234 0.26 -13.14 5.56
CA GLU A 234 -0.83 -12.16 5.76
C GLU A 234 -0.66 -11.30 7.02
N ARG A 235 -0.24 -11.91 8.14
CA ARG A 235 -0.03 -11.19 9.40
C ARG A 235 1.00 -10.06 9.28
N PHE A 236 2.03 -10.23 8.44
CA PHE A 236 3.03 -9.19 8.24
C PHE A 236 2.45 -7.97 7.52
N GLU A 237 1.47 -8.19 6.64
CA GLU A 237 0.72 -7.11 5.98
C GLU A 237 -0.13 -6.34 7.00
N TYR A 238 -0.75 -7.04 7.96
CA TYR A 238 -1.48 -6.40 9.06
C TYR A 238 -0.58 -5.60 10.01
N GLU A 239 0.61 -6.11 10.31
CA GLU A 239 1.58 -5.36 11.11
C GLU A 239 2.08 -4.13 10.34
N SER A 240 2.28 -4.25 9.04
CA SER A 240 2.65 -3.14 8.17
C SER A 240 1.55 -2.07 8.10
N LEU A 241 0.28 -2.47 7.97
CA LEU A 241 -0.86 -1.56 8.09
C LEU A 241 -0.91 -0.85 9.44
N PHE A 242 -0.63 -1.56 10.55
CA PHE A 242 -0.57 -0.94 11.88
C PHE A 242 0.52 0.14 11.94
N TYR A 243 1.71 -0.13 11.41
CA TYR A 243 2.78 0.87 11.37
C TYR A 243 2.45 2.06 10.47
N VAL A 244 1.82 1.83 9.30
CA VAL A 244 1.32 2.91 8.45
C VAL A 244 0.32 3.79 9.20
N LEU A 245 -0.67 3.18 9.86
CA LEU A 245 -1.66 3.89 10.67
C LEU A 245 -0.98 4.69 11.80
N TYR A 246 -0.06 4.07 12.53
CA TYR A 246 0.71 4.70 13.58
C TYR A 246 1.41 5.97 13.06
N TRP A 247 2.19 5.87 12.00
CA TRP A 247 2.93 7.01 11.44
C TRP A 247 2.01 8.11 10.89
N ILE A 248 0.91 7.76 10.23
CA ILE A 248 -0.09 8.73 9.78
C ILE A 248 -0.65 9.50 10.99
N CYS A 249 -1.08 8.77 12.02
CA CYS A 249 -1.65 9.37 13.23
C CYS A 249 -0.67 10.23 14.01
N LEU A 250 0.64 10.07 13.87
CA LEU A 250 1.63 10.95 14.53
C LEU A 250 1.92 12.24 13.78
N SER A 251 1.69 12.27 12.46
CA SER A 251 2.38 13.23 11.60
C SER A 251 1.54 13.91 10.53
N TYR A 252 0.29 13.48 10.30
CA TYR A 252 -0.59 14.09 9.31
C TYR A 252 -1.78 14.83 9.95
N SER A 253 -2.28 15.84 9.25
CA SER A 253 -3.60 16.45 9.46
C SER A 253 -4.02 17.15 8.17
N ASP A 254 -5.31 17.13 7.83
CA ASP A 254 -5.89 17.90 6.73
C ASP A 254 -5.13 17.72 5.40
N GLY A 255 -4.79 16.48 5.06
CA GLY A 255 -4.10 16.18 3.80
C GLY A 255 -2.61 16.45 3.76
N LYS A 256 -1.99 16.87 4.86
CA LYS A 256 -0.61 17.34 4.86
C LYS A 256 0.22 16.72 5.96
N LEU A 257 1.47 16.44 5.62
CA LEU A 257 2.51 16.17 6.61
C LEU A 257 2.71 17.46 7.43
N LEU A 258 2.56 17.34 8.75
CA LEU A 258 2.69 18.45 9.67
C LEU A 258 4.14 18.94 9.75
N PRO A 259 4.37 20.23 10.06
CA PRO A 259 5.68 20.71 10.51
C PRO A 259 6.17 19.91 11.72
N GLU A 260 7.49 19.75 11.86
CA GLU A 260 8.11 18.91 12.89
C GLU A 260 7.63 19.27 14.30
N GLU A 261 7.52 20.55 14.62
CA GLU A 261 7.10 21.08 15.92
C GLU A 261 5.63 20.81 16.27
N LYS A 262 4.83 20.37 15.29
CA LYS A 262 3.42 20.00 15.46
C LYS A 262 3.18 18.49 15.40
N ARG A 263 4.21 17.71 15.10
CA ARG A 263 4.12 16.24 15.13
C ARG A 263 4.15 15.76 16.56
N HIS A 264 3.62 14.57 16.77
CA HIS A 264 3.82 13.86 18.03
C HIS A 264 5.31 13.71 18.33
N SER A 265 5.70 13.84 19.60
CA SER A 265 7.10 13.85 20.05
C SER A 265 7.89 12.61 19.60
N THR A 266 7.23 11.44 19.60
CA THR A 266 7.79 10.15 19.14
C THR A 266 8.14 10.13 17.65
N PHE A 267 7.73 11.13 16.85
CA PHE A 267 8.18 11.23 15.47
C PHE A 267 9.72 11.39 15.37
N ALA A 268 10.38 11.82 16.45
CA ALA A 268 11.84 11.82 16.57
C ALA A 268 12.48 10.43 16.33
N ASP A 269 11.73 9.34 16.45
CA ASP A 269 12.21 7.98 16.19
C ASP A 269 12.18 7.61 14.69
N TRP A 270 11.58 8.43 13.82
CA TRP A 270 11.49 8.15 12.38
C TRP A 270 12.85 7.81 11.73
N PRO A 271 13.96 8.55 11.99
CA PRO A 271 15.27 8.20 11.44
C PRO A 271 15.79 6.84 11.88
N ILE A 272 15.42 6.39 13.08
CA ILE A 272 15.77 5.05 13.60
C ILE A 272 15.04 3.99 12.79
N TRP A 273 13.74 4.20 12.55
CA TRP A 273 12.90 3.27 11.79
C TRP A 273 13.21 3.24 10.29
N ASN A 274 13.72 4.35 9.76
CA ASN A 274 14.16 4.48 8.38
C ASN A 274 15.67 4.22 8.20
N SER A 275 16.28 3.54 9.17
CA SER A 275 17.68 3.16 9.13
C SER A 275 17.90 1.92 8.25
N ASP A 276 19.06 1.84 7.60
CA ASP A 276 19.50 0.62 6.88
C ASP A 276 19.95 -0.51 7.83
N TYR A 277 19.96 -0.28 9.15
CA TYR A 277 20.36 -1.27 10.15
C TYR A 277 19.15 -2.03 10.73
N TYR A 278 18.79 -3.15 10.11
CA TYR A 278 17.64 -4.02 10.49
C TYR A 278 17.48 -4.27 12.00
N LYS A 279 18.57 -4.63 12.69
CA LYS A 279 18.52 -4.91 14.14
C LYS A 279 18.13 -3.69 14.98
N VAL A 280 18.49 -2.49 14.54
CA VAL A 280 18.13 -1.23 15.21
C VAL A 280 16.63 -0.97 15.05
N VAL A 281 16.11 -1.16 13.84
CA VAL A 281 14.68 -1.01 13.53
C VAL A 281 13.85 -2.03 14.32
N LEU A 282 14.26 -3.31 14.31
CA LEU A 282 13.63 -4.40 15.07
C LEU A 282 13.52 -4.06 16.56
N ASN A 283 14.62 -3.61 17.18
CA ASN A 283 14.64 -3.27 18.61
C ASN A 283 13.70 -2.10 18.93
N SER A 284 13.67 -1.07 18.08
CA SER A 284 12.78 0.08 18.27
C SER A 284 11.30 -0.32 18.15
N LYS A 285 10.95 -1.15 17.16
CA LYS A 285 9.60 -1.72 16.99
C LYS A 285 9.16 -2.59 18.16
N THR A 286 10.07 -3.41 18.67
CA THR A 286 9.82 -4.22 19.88
C THR A 286 9.58 -3.32 21.10
N GLY A 287 10.28 -2.19 21.19
CA GLY A 287 10.05 -1.17 22.21
C GLY A 287 8.65 -0.57 22.12
N LEU A 288 8.21 -0.15 20.93
CA LEU A 288 6.84 0.34 20.69
C LEU A 288 5.78 -0.68 21.13
N GLN A 289 5.96 -1.95 20.76
CA GLN A 289 5.02 -2.99 21.14
C GLN A 289 4.90 -3.14 22.66
N GLY A 290 6.01 -3.07 23.40
CA GLY A 290 5.98 -3.16 24.87
C GLY A 290 5.58 -1.87 25.59
N ASP A 291 5.46 -0.74 24.88
CA ASP A 291 5.17 0.56 25.50
C ASP A 291 3.67 0.76 25.75
N SER A 292 3.22 0.42 26.95
CA SER A 292 1.86 0.68 27.43
C SER A 292 1.55 2.15 27.73
N THR A 293 2.49 3.07 27.48
CA THR A 293 2.37 4.49 27.82
C THR A 293 2.20 5.38 26.60
N ILE A 294 2.67 4.94 25.42
CA ILE A 294 2.73 5.76 24.21
C ILE A 294 1.38 6.31 23.74
N PHE A 295 0.28 5.62 24.03
CA PHE A 295 -1.07 6.03 23.64
C PHE A 295 -1.89 6.63 24.81
N ARG A 296 -1.27 6.88 25.98
CA ARG A 296 -1.98 7.40 27.17
C ARG A 296 -2.40 8.86 27.00
N ASP A 297 -1.50 9.72 26.56
CA ASP A 297 -1.84 11.13 26.31
C ASP A 297 -2.33 11.32 24.87
N VAL A 298 -3.63 11.14 24.69
CA VAL A 298 -4.30 11.33 23.39
C VAL A 298 -4.13 12.76 22.85
N ASN A 299 -3.85 13.75 23.69
CA ASN A 299 -3.75 15.14 23.24
C ASN A 299 -2.46 15.43 22.47
N GLU A 300 -1.42 14.59 22.61
CA GLU A 300 -0.18 14.68 21.82
C GLU A 300 -0.41 14.33 20.34
N PHE A 301 -1.52 13.68 20.01
CA PHE A 301 -1.88 13.33 18.63
C PHE A 301 -2.59 14.50 17.91
N PRO A 302 -2.40 14.65 16.59
CA PRO A 302 -3.18 15.55 15.75
C PRO A 302 -4.68 15.34 15.96
N ALA A 303 -5.42 16.46 16.04
CA ALA A 303 -6.82 16.48 16.48
C ALA A 303 -7.72 15.50 15.70
N MET A 304 -7.52 15.41 14.38
CA MET A 304 -8.26 14.50 13.49
C MET A 304 -8.17 13.03 13.93
N TYR A 305 -7.00 12.58 14.39
CA TYR A 305 -6.73 11.16 14.66
C TYR A 305 -6.86 10.77 16.14
N ARG A 306 -7.05 11.73 17.05
CA ARG A 306 -7.30 11.47 18.48
C ARG A 306 -8.37 10.39 18.73
N PRO A 307 -9.51 10.36 18.00
CA PRO A 307 -10.53 9.34 18.24
C PRO A 307 -10.10 7.92 17.83
N LEU A 308 -8.98 7.73 17.11
CA LEU A 308 -8.43 6.41 16.76
C LEU A 308 -7.44 5.86 17.80
N VAL A 309 -6.88 6.73 18.66
CA VAL A 309 -5.76 6.37 19.53
C VAL A 309 -6.11 5.20 20.44
N GLN A 310 -7.24 5.27 21.14
CA GLN A 310 -7.68 4.20 22.04
C GLN A 310 -8.39 3.04 21.31
N PRO A 311 -9.37 3.30 20.41
CA PRO A 311 -10.11 2.21 19.78
C PRO A 311 -9.27 1.39 18.80
N TRP A 312 -8.30 2.00 18.11
CA TRP A 312 -7.51 1.32 17.07
C TRP A 312 -6.05 1.18 17.48
N LEU A 313 -5.30 2.27 17.68
CA LEU A 313 -3.83 2.19 17.88
C LEU A 313 -3.46 1.35 19.11
N GLU A 314 -4.00 1.66 20.29
CA GLU A 314 -3.70 0.93 21.52
C GLU A 314 -4.18 -0.53 21.45
N ARG A 315 -5.37 -0.79 20.89
CA ARG A 315 -5.88 -2.16 20.77
C ARG A 315 -5.07 -3.00 19.79
N LEU A 316 -4.67 -2.44 18.65
CA LEU A 316 -3.78 -3.12 17.70
C LEU A 316 -2.43 -3.40 18.34
N ARG A 317 -1.78 -2.38 18.94
CA ARG A 317 -0.51 -2.54 19.68
C ARG A 317 -0.62 -3.67 20.70
N TYR A 318 -1.69 -3.67 21.51
CA TYR A 318 -1.93 -4.70 22.51
C TYR A 318 -2.03 -6.11 21.91
N GLN A 319 -2.75 -6.30 20.80
CA GLN A 319 -2.82 -7.62 20.15
C GLN A 319 -1.46 -8.09 19.62
N PHE A 320 -0.68 -7.18 19.02
CA PHE A 320 0.68 -7.51 18.58
C PHE A 320 1.57 -7.87 19.78
N ASP A 321 1.58 -7.05 20.83
CA ASP A 321 2.37 -7.27 22.05
C ASP A 321 2.04 -8.63 22.69
N GLU A 322 0.76 -8.93 22.91
CA GLU A 322 0.32 -10.21 23.47
C GLU A 322 0.69 -11.40 22.58
N GLY A 323 0.53 -11.28 21.26
CA GLY A 323 0.90 -12.32 20.30
C GLY A 323 2.41 -12.61 20.32
N TYR A 324 3.24 -11.56 20.27
CA TYR A 324 4.69 -11.69 20.37
C TYR A 324 5.14 -12.17 21.75
N HIS A 325 4.48 -11.75 22.83
CA HIS A 325 4.73 -12.24 24.18
C HIS A 325 4.42 -13.73 24.30
N ALA A 326 3.26 -14.19 23.81
CA ALA A 326 2.88 -15.60 23.81
C ALA A 326 3.89 -16.47 23.05
N ARG A 327 4.38 -15.98 21.89
CA ARG A 327 5.44 -16.64 21.12
C ARG A 327 6.74 -16.74 21.92
N ARG A 328 7.23 -15.63 22.46
CA ARG A 328 8.46 -15.59 23.28
C ARG A 328 8.36 -16.52 24.49
N LYS A 329 7.21 -16.54 25.17
CA LYS A 329 6.95 -17.42 26.31
C LYS A 329 7.01 -18.90 25.93
N SER A 330 6.37 -19.31 24.84
CA SER A 330 6.43 -20.70 24.35
C SER A 330 7.87 -21.14 24.09
N ILE A 331 8.65 -20.28 23.42
CA ILE A 331 10.06 -20.55 23.11
C ILE A 331 10.89 -20.67 24.40
N ALA A 332 10.70 -19.76 25.36
CA ALA A 332 11.39 -19.80 26.65
C ALA A 332 11.07 -21.06 27.48
N GLU A 333 9.87 -21.60 27.32
CA GLU A 333 9.44 -22.88 27.92
C GLU A 333 9.96 -24.11 27.16
N GLY A 334 10.78 -23.93 26.11
CA GLY A 334 11.29 -25.01 25.27
C GLY A 334 10.24 -25.67 24.38
N LYS A 335 9.10 -25.01 24.14
CA LYS A 335 7.98 -25.51 23.32
C LYS A 335 7.96 -24.85 21.95
N GLN A 336 7.64 -25.64 20.93
CA GLN A 336 7.33 -25.09 19.61
C GLN A 336 6.06 -24.22 19.69
N PHE A 337 6.17 -22.98 19.23
CA PHE A 337 5.01 -22.11 19.10
C PHE A 337 4.17 -22.56 17.91
N LYS A 338 2.90 -22.91 18.17
CA LYS A 338 2.08 -23.69 17.22
C LYS A 338 1.49 -22.87 16.08
N ASP A 339 1.29 -21.57 16.26
CA ASP A 339 0.59 -20.72 15.31
C ASP A 339 1.31 -19.39 15.11
N ASN A 340 2.32 -19.41 14.23
CA ASN A 340 3.00 -18.18 13.79
C ASN A 340 2.17 -17.38 12.79
N TYR A 341 1.17 -17.99 12.16
CA TYR A 341 0.37 -17.35 11.12
C TYR A 341 -0.52 -16.26 11.71
N THR A 342 -1.14 -16.51 12.88
CA THR A 342 -1.97 -15.50 13.57
C THR A 342 -1.44 -15.08 14.94
N LEU A 343 -0.18 -15.43 15.25
CA LEU A 343 0.42 -15.30 16.58
C LEU A 343 -0.44 -15.92 17.69
N GLY A 344 -1.01 -17.11 17.47
CA GLY A 344 -1.86 -17.79 18.47
C GLY A 344 -3.27 -17.21 18.59
N GLY A 345 -3.81 -16.65 17.51
CA GLY A 345 -5.15 -16.07 17.41
C GLY A 345 -5.24 -14.57 17.71
N TYR A 346 -4.20 -13.98 18.27
CA TYR A 346 -4.16 -12.56 18.64
C TYR A 346 -4.19 -11.64 17.41
N VAL A 347 -3.53 -12.04 16.32
CA VAL A 347 -3.44 -11.26 15.07
C VAL A 347 -4.07 -12.06 13.92
N SER A 348 -5.33 -12.46 14.11
CA SER A 348 -6.15 -13.06 13.05
C SER A 348 -7.00 -12.01 12.34
N TYR A 349 -7.44 -12.29 11.10
CA TYR A 349 -8.39 -11.43 10.38
C TYR A 349 -9.59 -11.05 11.25
N LYS A 350 -10.20 -12.02 11.95
CA LYS A 350 -11.34 -11.79 12.84
C LYS A 350 -11.00 -10.83 13.99
N THR A 351 -9.82 -10.97 14.60
CA THR A 351 -9.40 -10.12 15.72
C THR A 351 -9.16 -8.68 15.25
N ILE A 352 -8.42 -8.51 14.16
CA ILE A 352 -8.09 -7.19 13.61
C ILE A 352 -9.34 -6.51 13.05
N ARG A 353 -10.17 -7.22 12.30
CA ARG A 353 -11.46 -6.73 11.78
C ARG A 353 -12.34 -6.17 12.90
N LYS A 354 -12.49 -6.91 14.02
CA LYS A 354 -13.28 -6.46 15.16
C LYS A 354 -12.78 -5.14 15.75
N ILE A 355 -11.47 -4.89 15.71
CA ILE A 355 -10.87 -3.63 16.17
C ILE A 355 -11.21 -2.50 15.20
N LEU A 356 -11.03 -2.73 13.89
CA LEU A 356 -11.30 -1.72 12.85
C LEU A 356 -12.80 -1.43 12.64
N GLU A 357 -13.68 -2.31 13.10
CA GLU A 357 -15.13 -2.12 13.11
C GLU A 357 -15.65 -1.41 14.38
N SER A 358 -14.80 -1.21 15.40
CA SER A 358 -15.14 -0.40 16.58
C SER A 358 -14.92 1.09 16.35
#